data_AF-A0A7H0VIV3-F1
#
_entry.id   AF-A0A7H0VIV3-F1
#
_cell.length_a   1.000
_cell.length_b   1.000
_cell.length_c   1.000
_cell.angle_alpha   90.00
_cell.angle_beta   90.00
_cell.angle_gamma   90.00
#
_symmetry.space_group_name_H-M   'P 1'
#
loop_
_entity.id
_entity.type
_entity.pdbx_description
1 polymer ?
#
loop_
_entity_poly.entity_id
_entity_poly.type
_entity_poly.pdbx_seq_one_letter_code
_entity_poly.pdbx_strand_id
1 'polypeptide(L)'
;MKAQSRKIDFDPSLWPSYEEELSCIETYSIFYKVSMDCDSIGLESPKLDLMVNDSVISLSAEGLSVVLADRAFNPEEHLLEFETLKSDVRVLYKIDSLVYYGSYDIDTPATELVDLTCVIHNHNIAIPKAAYSDLYDPLLRDSFGSKFQMVGVYRSLDRERLYLKLNSISSGYEVIFIIDGFKYIGRVLWPGI
;
A
#
# COMPACT_ATOMS: atom_id res chain seq x y z
N MET A 1 25.98 -26.30 -19.23
CA MET A 1 25.97 -25.36 -18.09
C MET A 1 24.71 -25.62 -17.27
N LYS A 2 24.84 -26.08 -16.01
CA LYS A 2 23.68 -26.29 -15.11
C LYS A 2 23.45 -24.98 -14.35
N ALA A 3 22.23 -24.44 -14.41
CA ALA A 3 21.84 -23.27 -13.63
C ALA A 3 21.82 -23.63 -12.14
N GLN A 4 22.60 -22.92 -11.33
CA GLN A 4 22.48 -22.95 -9.88
C GLN A 4 21.34 -22.01 -9.48
N SER A 5 20.27 -22.56 -8.92
CA SER A 5 19.27 -21.76 -8.22
C SER A 5 19.89 -21.23 -6.93
N ARG A 6 20.00 -19.91 -6.80
CA ARG A 6 20.26 -19.27 -5.51
C ARG A 6 18.97 -19.29 -4.72
N LYS A 7 18.98 -19.97 -3.57
CA LYS A 7 18.02 -19.66 -2.50
C LYS A 7 18.32 -18.25 -2.04
N ILE A 8 17.33 -17.38 -2.11
CA ILE A 8 17.33 -16.11 -1.39
C ILE A 8 16.84 -16.49 0.01
N ASP A 9 17.73 -16.43 0.99
CA ASP A 9 17.37 -16.67 2.37
C ASP A 9 16.60 -15.44 2.89
N PHE A 10 15.35 -15.65 3.29
CA PHE A 10 14.49 -14.63 3.86
C PHE A 10 15.02 -14.25 5.25
N ASP A 11 15.43 -13.00 5.44
CA ASP A 11 15.79 -12.44 6.74
C ASP A 11 14.61 -11.63 7.31
N PRO A 12 13.87 -12.17 8.31
CA PRO A 12 12.72 -11.49 8.90
C PRO A 12 13.09 -10.22 9.67
N SER A 13 14.37 -10.02 10.01
CA SER A 13 14.82 -8.88 10.82
C SER A 13 14.97 -7.58 10.04
N LEU A 14 14.95 -7.64 8.71
CA LEU A 14 14.99 -6.46 7.82
C LEU A 14 13.63 -5.78 7.67
N TRP A 15 12.58 -6.37 8.26
CA TRP A 15 11.24 -5.83 8.23
C TRP A 15 10.96 -5.03 9.49
N PRO A 16 10.43 -3.80 9.39
CA PRO A 16 10.12 -2.99 10.55
C PRO A 16 9.12 -3.73 11.44
N SER A 17 9.48 -3.97 12.69
CA SER A 17 8.58 -4.48 13.72
C SER A 17 7.60 -3.37 14.10
N TYR A 18 6.57 -3.17 13.28
CA TYR A 18 5.37 -2.52 13.77
C TYR A 18 4.65 -3.50 14.69
N GLU A 19 4.19 -3.04 15.86
CA GLU A 19 3.34 -3.79 16.78
C GLU A 19 1.96 -4.04 16.14
N GLU A 20 1.91 -4.83 15.07
CA GLU A 20 0.69 -5.28 14.42
C GLU A 20 0.45 -6.73 14.82
N GLU A 21 -0.51 -6.95 15.71
CA GLU A 21 -0.94 -8.28 16.20
C GLU A 21 -1.72 -9.08 15.14
N LEU A 22 -1.36 -8.99 13.86
CA LEU A 22 -1.91 -9.90 12.86
C LEU A 22 -1.00 -11.12 12.78
N SER A 23 -1.56 -12.30 13.05
CA SER A 23 -0.80 -13.53 12.87
C SER A 23 -0.34 -13.65 11.42
N CYS A 24 0.80 -14.30 11.17
CA CYS A 24 1.28 -14.54 9.80
C CYS A 24 0.23 -15.26 8.93
N ILE A 25 -0.59 -16.12 9.55
CA ILE A 25 -1.68 -16.85 8.88
C ILE A 25 -2.79 -15.88 8.45
N GLU A 26 -3.19 -14.97 9.33
CA GLU A 26 -4.22 -13.96 9.02
C GLU A 26 -3.74 -13.00 7.94
N THR A 27 -2.49 -12.54 8.04
CA THR A 27 -1.82 -11.70 7.04
C THR A 27 -1.81 -12.38 5.67
N TYR A 28 -1.36 -13.63 5.60
CA TYR A 28 -1.33 -14.41 4.35
C TYR A 28 -2.74 -14.66 3.79
N SER A 29 -3.71 -14.95 4.68
CA SER A 29 -5.10 -15.13 4.27
C SER A 29 -5.70 -13.85 3.69
N ILE A 30 -5.45 -12.69 4.31
CA ILE A 30 -5.96 -11.39 3.85
C ILE A 30 -5.36 -11.06 2.49
N PHE A 31 -4.03 -11.18 2.35
CA PHE A 31 -3.37 -10.95 1.07
C PHE A 31 -3.96 -11.83 -0.02
N TYR A 32 -4.01 -13.15 0.20
CA TYR A 32 -4.59 -14.06 -0.80
C TYR A 32 -6.05 -13.73 -1.15
N LYS A 33 -6.85 -13.37 -0.14
CA LYS A 33 -8.27 -12.99 -0.30
C LYS A 33 -8.47 -11.75 -1.17
N VAL A 34 -7.63 -10.75 -0.97
CA VAL A 34 -7.75 -9.42 -1.60
C VAL A 34 -7.03 -9.39 -2.95
N SER A 35 -5.93 -10.13 -3.11
CA SER A 35 -5.09 -10.09 -4.31
C SER A 35 -5.48 -11.08 -5.41
N MET A 36 -6.18 -12.19 -5.12
CA MET A 36 -6.41 -13.30 -6.08
C MET A 36 -7.89 -13.54 -6.51
N ASP A 37 -8.62 -12.49 -6.89
CA ASP A 37 -10.03 -12.55 -7.35
C ASP A 37 -11.06 -12.97 -6.27
N CYS A 38 -11.90 -12.00 -5.90
CA CYS A 38 -12.66 -11.90 -4.65
C CYS A 38 -13.91 -12.80 -4.52
N ASP A 39 -14.40 -13.40 -5.61
CA ASP A 39 -15.71 -14.08 -5.59
C ASP A 39 -15.70 -15.43 -4.84
N SER A 40 -14.53 -16.00 -4.58
CA SER A 40 -14.41 -17.34 -4.00
C SER A 40 -14.08 -17.39 -2.50
N ILE A 41 -13.88 -16.23 -1.84
CA ILE A 41 -13.17 -16.18 -0.55
C ILE A 41 -13.86 -15.34 0.54
N GLY A 42 -15.12 -14.98 0.34
CA GLY A 42 -15.96 -14.34 1.37
C GLY A 42 -15.67 -12.86 1.57
N LEU A 43 -15.36 -12.15 0.49
CA LEU A 43 -15.32 -10.69 0.45
C LEU A 43 -16.35 -10.17 -0.56
N GLU A 44 -16.97 -9.03 -0.24
CA GLU A 44 -17.76 -8.25 -1.19
C GLU A 44 -16.96 -7.03 -1.67
N SER A 45 -16.95 -6.77 -2.98
CA SER A 45 -16.44 -5.52 -3.54
C SER A 45 -17.63 -4.60 -3.78
N PRO A 46 -17.85 -3.55 -2.96
CA PRO A 46 -18.93 -2.60 -3.21
C PRO A 46 -18.74 -1.92 -4.57
N LYS A 47 -19.84 -1.57 -5.22
CA LYS A 47 -19.81 -0.71 -6.40
C LYS A 47 -19.41 0.70 -5.95
N LEU A 48 -18.22 1.14 -6.32
CA LEU A 48 -17.68 2.45 -5.95
C LEU A 48 -17.99 3.48 -7.03
N ASP A 49 -18.46 4.64 -6.61
CA ASP A 49 -18.37 5.87 -7.38
C ASP A 49 -16.98 6.47 -7.18
N LEU A 50 -16.35 6.87 -8.28
CA LEU A 50 -14.98 7.39 -8.30
C LEU A 50 -15.00 8.85 -8.77
N MET A 51 -14.36 9.72 -7.99
CA MET A 51 -14.02 11.08 -8.38
C MET A 51 -12.51 11.26 -8.32
N VAL A 52 -11.96 11.94 -9.32
CA VAL A 52 -10.53 12.23 -9.42
C VAL A 52 -10.38 13.70 -9.72
N ASN A 53 -9.59 14.39 -8.91
CA ASN A 53 -9.28 15.79 -9.10
C ASN A 53 -7.83 16.05 -8.76
N ASP A 54 -7.01 16.34 -9.78
CA ASP A 54 -5.57 16.47 -9.65
C ASP A 54 -5.06 15.38 -8.68
N SER A 55 -4.41 15.80 -7.61
CA SER A 55 -3.77 14.97 -6.59
C SER A 55 -4.70 14.29 -5.59
N VAL A 56 -6.01 14.24 -5.86
CA VAL A 56 -7.00 13.66 -4.94
C VAL A 56 -7.87 12.64 -5.67
N ILE A 57 -8.05 11.49 -5.03
CA ILE A 57 -9.06 10.49 -5.39
C ILE A 57 -10.08 10.41 -4.27
N SER A 58 -11.34 10.33 -4.65
CA SER A 58 -12.42 10.01 -3.74
C SER A 58 -13.19 8.80 -4.26
N LEU A 59 -13.28 7.77 -3.43
CA LEU A 59 -14.10 6.59 -3.64
C LEU A 59 -15.28 6.67 -2.69
N SER A 60 -16.49 6.43 -3.18
CA SER A 60 -17.68 6.42 -2.35
C SER A 60 -18.62 5.28 -2.69
N ALA A 61 -19.28 4.74 -1.67
CA ALA A 61 -20.41 3.83 -1.80
C ALA A 61 -21.39 4.12 -0.65
N GLU A 62 -22.50 3.39 -0.59
CA GLU A 62 -23.47 3.53 0.50
C GLU A 62 -22.79 3.36 1.87
N GLY A 63 -22.76 4.44 2.66
CA GLY A 63 -22.15 4.44 3.98
C GLY A 63 -20.62 4.34 3.99
N LEU A 64 -19.93 4.58 2.88
CA LEU A 64 -18.47 4.53 2.77
C LEU A 64 -17.94 5.72 1.96
N SER A 65 -16.90 6.36 2.46
CA SER A 65 -16.08 7.29 1.69
C SER A 65 -14.60 7.05 2.01
N VAL A 66 -13.77 6.98 0.98
CA VAL A 66 -12.31 6.91 1.09
C VAL A 66 -11.73 8.03 0.24
N VAL A 67 -10.83 8.80 0.82
CA VAL A 67 -10.10 9.87 0.14
C VAL A 67 -8.62 9.58 0.25
N LEU A 68 -7.92 9.62 -0.89
CA LEU A 68 -6.49 9.47 -1.00
C LEU A 68 -5.93 10.72 -1.66
N ALA A 69 -4.84 11.26 -1.14
CA ALA A 69 -4.14 12.37 -1.80
C ALA A 69 -2.64 12.15 -1.89
N ASP A 70 -2.08 12.44 -3.06
CA ASP A 70 -0.63 12.45 -3.30
C ASP A 70 -0.08 13.88 -3.44
N ARG A 71 1.24 14.02 -3.42
CA ARG A 71 1.93 15.22 -3.91
C ARG A 71 3.25 14.84 -4.56
N ALA A 72 3.84 15.78 -5.29
CA ALA A 72 5.21 15.63 -5.77
C ALA A 72 6.18 15.45 -4.59
N PHE A 73 7.06 14.45 -4.69
CA PHE A 73 8.08 14.18 -3.69
C PHE A 73 9.13 15.30 -3.67
N ASN A 74 9.50 15.79 -2.48
CA ASN A 74 10.54 16.79 -2.31
C ASN A 74 11.76 16.19 -1.59
N PRO A 75 12.84 15.81 -2.31
CA PRO A 75 14.04 15.22 -1.72
C PRO A 75 14.67 16.04 -0.57
N GLU A 76 14.46 17.36 -0.56
CA GLU A 76 15.02 18.24 0.48
C GLU A 76 14.28 18.16 1.82
N GLU A 77 13.05 17.61 1.84
CA GLU A 77 12.24 17.41 3.05
C GLU A 77 12.57 16.09 3.78
N HIS A 78 13.42 15.24 3.20
CA HIS A 78 13.63 13.86 3.68
C HIS A 78 15.09 13.50 3.90
N LEU A 79 15.34 12.54 4.80
CA LEU A 79 16.62 11.88 4.94
C LEU A 79 16.71 10.69 3.97
N LEU A 80 17.52 10.84 2.92
CA LEU A 80 17.74 9.80 1.91
C LEU A 80 18.99 8.97 2.22
N GLU A 81 18.84 7.65 2.38
CA GLU A 81 19.96 6.74 2.57
C GLU A 81 20.10 5.79 1.37
N PHE A 82 21.34 5.66 0.89
CA PHE A 82 21.65 4.91 -0.31
C PHE A 82 22.64 3.79 -0.01
N GLU A 83 22.48 2.66 -0.68
CA GLU A 83 23.39 1.51 -0.63
C GLU A 83 24.06 1.32 -1.98
N THR A 84 25.33 0.92 -1.98
CA THR A 84 26.06 0.57 -3.20
C THR A 84 26.06 -0.94 -3.37
N LEU A 85 25.37 -1.42 -4.40
CA LEU A 85 25.35 -2.84 -4.77
C LEU A 85 26.72 -3.25 -5.36
N LYS A 86 26.97 -4.57 -5.42
CA LYS A 86 28.21 -5.15 -5.95
C LYS A 86 28.54 -4.74 -7.41
N SER A 87 27.59 -4.18 -8.12
CA SER A 87 27.71 -3.66 -9.50
C SER A 87 28.11 -2.18 -9.56
N ASP A 88 28.52 -1.56 -8.44
CA ASP A 88 28.77 -0.13 -8.30
C ASP A 88 27.53 0.75 -8.56
N VAL A 89 26.34 0.15 -8.52
CA VAL A 89 25.06 0.85 -8.64
C VAL A 89 24.64 1.34 -7.26
N ARG A 90 24.41 2.63 -7.13
CA ARG A 90 23.88 3.25 -5.91
C ARG A 90 22.36 3.21 -5.98
N VAL A 91 21.71 2.64 -4.97
CA VAL A 91 20.25 2.51 -4.91
C VAL A 91 19.74 3.16 -3.63
N LEU A 92 18.65 3.91 -3.72
CA LEU A 92 17.95 4.42 -2.55
C LEU A 92 17.32 3.23 -1.83
N TYR A 93 17.61 3.04 -0.54
CA TYR A 93 17.08 1.91 0.22
C TYR A 93 16.31 2.33 1.48
N LYS A 94 16.49 3.57 1.94
CA LYS A 94 15.64 4.17 2.99
C LYS A 94 15.34 5.64 2.75
N ILE A 95 14.15 6.02 3.22
CA ILE A 95 13.70 7.41 3.35
C ILE A 95 13.22 7.59 4.79
N ASP A 96 13.71 8.62 5.49
CA ASP A 96 13.37 8.92 6.88
C ASP A 96 13.56 7.72 7.84
N SER A 97 14.65 6.97 7.65
CA SER A 97 14.98 5.74 8.40
C SER A 97 14.03 4.56 8.17
N LEU A 98 13.03 4.68 7.29
CA LEU A 98 12.12 3.60 6.89
C LEU A 98 12.58 2.99 5.57
N VAL A 99 12.37 1.68 5.40
CA VAL A 99 12.72 0.97 4.17
C VAL A 99 11.96 1.57 3.00
N TYR A 100 12.68 1.97 1.95
CA TYR A 100 12.08 2.38 0.70
C TYR A 100 11.86 1.13 -0.17
N TYR A 101 10.61 0.87 -0.50
CA TYR A 101 10.22 -0.30 -1.29
C TYR A 101 10.35 -0.07 -2.80
N GLY A 102 11.15 0.89 -3.26
CA GLY A 102 11.29 1.27 -4.67
C GLY A 102 11.97 0.24 -5.57
N SER A 103 11.79 0.39 -6.89
CA SER A 103 12.63 -0.28 -7.89
C SER A 103 14.08 0.19 -7.79
N TYR A 104 15.02 -0.73 -8.01
CA TYR A 104 16.47 -0.47 -8.05
C TYR A 104 16.91 0.53 -9.14
N ASP A 105 16.03 0.85 -10.09
CA ASP A 105 16.32 1.77 -11.21
C ASP A 105 15.93 3.23 -10.90
N ILE A 106 15.38 3.53 -9.72
CA ILE A 106 14.86 4.85 -9.36
C ILE A 106 15.65 5.44 -8.20
N ASP A 107 16.31 6.57 -8.46
CA ASP A 107 17.11 7.28 -7.46
C ASP A 107 16.26 7.96 -6.37
N THR A 108 15.03 8.37 -6.72
CA THR A 108 14.07 9.04 -5.82
C THR A 108 12.63 8.83 -6.29
N PRO A 109 11.64 8.71 -5.38
CA PRO A 109 10.23 8.72 -5.75
C PRO A 109 9.82 9.96 -6.54
N ALA A 110 8.77 9.83 -7.34
CA ALA A 110 8.11 10.95 -8.00
C ALA A 110 7.02 11.58 -7.11
N THR A 111 6.28 10.75 -6.35
CA THR A 111 5.21 11.21 -5.46
C THR A 111 5.25 10.55 -4.10
N GLU A 112 4.56 11.16 -3.13
CA GLU A 112 4.32 10.59 -1.81
C GLU A 112 2.83 10.67 -1.46
N LEU A 113 2.34 9.70 -0.70
CA LEU A 113 0.99 9.73 -0.16
C LEU A 113 0.93 10.66 1.06
N VAL A 114 0.08 11.70 0.99
CA VAL A 114 -0.02 12.72 2.04
C VAL A 114 -1.32 12.70 2.81
N ASP A 115 -2.36 12.07 2.25
CA ASP A 115 -3.62 11.88 2.95
C ASP A 115 -4.23 10.50 2.63
N LEU A 116 -4.79 9.91 3.68
CA LEU A 116 -5.62 8.72 3.63
C LEU A 116 -6.72 8.89 4.68
N THR A 117 -7.90 9.30 4.20
CA THR A 117 -9.09 9.49 5.01
C THR A 117 -10.09 8.40 4.70
N CYS A 118 -10.65 7.78 5.73
CA CYS A 118 -11.74 6.81 5.59
C CYS A 118 -12.91 7.21 6.49
N VAL A 119 -14.12 7.18 5.94
CA VAL A 119 -15.37 7.44 6.64
C VAL A 119 -16.32 6.27 6.41
N ILE A 120 -16.85 5.69 7.49
CA ILE A 120 -17.82 4.60 7.43
C ILE A 120 -19.04 4.98 8.27
N HIS A 121 -20.23 4.99 7.68
CA HIS A 121 -21.49 5.39 8.32
C HIS A 121 -21.38 6.74 9.08
N ASN A 122 -20.73 7.73 8.46
CA ASN A 122 -20.43 9.06 9.04
C ASN A 122 -19.44 9.07 10.22
N HIS A 123 -18.81 7.95 10.54
CA HIS A 123 -17.68 7.87 11.48
C HIS A 123 -16.37 8.03 10.73
N ASN A 124 -15.59 9.06 11.10
CA ASN A 124 -14.22 9.20 10.61
C ASN A 124 -13.33 8.16 11.29
N ILE A 125 -12.64 7.37 10.49
CA ILE A 125 -11.71 6.34 10.94
C ILE A 125 -10.32 6.95 10.99
N ALA A 126 -9.77 7.09 12.20
CA ALA A 126 -8.42 7.61 12.38
C ALA A 126 -7.39 6.59 11.88
N ILE A 127 -6.79 6.87 10.72
CA ILE A 127 -5.63 6.14 10.18
C ILE A 127 -4.39 6.98 10.50
N PRO A 128 -3.46 6.49 11.34
CA PRO A 128 -2.30 7.28 11.75
C PRO A 128 -1.37 7.54 10.56
N LYS A 129 -0.75 8.72 10.49
CA LYS A 129 0.17 9.09 9.40
C LYS A 129 1.29 8.06 9.20
N ALA A 130 1.81 7.48 10.29
CA ALA A 130 2.83 6.43 10.24
C ALA A 130 2.40 5.16 9.47
N ALA A 131 1.10 4.92 9.29
CA ALA A 131 0.60 3.79 8.51
C ALA A 131 0.75 3.98 7.00
N TYR A 132 1.04 5.20 6.53
CA TYR A 132 1.12 5.47 5.09
C TYR A 132 2.25 6.43 4.68
N SER A 133 2.99 7.02 5.62
CA SER A 133 4.05 7.99 5.32
C SER A 133 5.26 7.41 4.59
N ASP A 134 5.43 6.09 4.61
CA ASP A 134 6.47 5.37 3.88
C ASP A 134 5.98 4.83 2.52
N LEU A 135 4.74 5.15 2.15
CA LEU A 135 4.15 4.74 0.88
C LEU A 135 4.40 5.81 -0.18
N TYR A 136 5.48 5.61 -0.90
CA TYR A 136 5.88 6.46 -2.02
C TYR A 136 5.35 5.91 -3.34
N ASP A 137 5.25 6.79 -4.34
CA ASP A 137 4.71 6.50 -5.67
C ASP A 137 3.42 5.65 -5.67
N PRO A 138 2.39 6.02 -4.88
CA PRO A 138 1.12 5.31 -4.92
C PRO A 138 0.53 5.38 -6.32
N LEU A 139 0.01 4.26 -6.84
CA LEU A 139 -0.66 4.22 -8.13
C LEU A 139 -2.07 4.80 -8.02
N LEU A 140 -2.10 6.12 -7.97
CA LEU A 140 -3.32 6.92 -7.93
C LEU A 140 -3.83 7.26 -9.34
N ARG A 141 -3.03 7.15 -10.40
CA ARG A 141 -3.48 7.44 -11.79
C ARG A 141 -2.71 6.60 -12.81
N ASP A 142 -3.39 6.15 -13.86
CA ASP A 142 -2.68 5.63 -15.03
C ASP A 142 -2.22 6.78 -15.94
N SER A 143 -1.24 6.51 -16.80
CA SER A 143 -0.67 7.47 -17.76
C SER A 143 -1.65 7.93 -18.84
N PHE A 144 -2.86 7.36 -18.89
CA PHE A 144 -3.91 7.68 -19.89
C PHE A 144 -5.20 8.23 -19.25
N GLY A 145 -5.19 8.55 -17.95
CA GLY A 145 -6.32 9.15 -17.24
C GLY A 145 -7.61 8.33 -17.25
N SER A 146 -7.56 7.02 -17.55
CA SER A 146 -8.76 6.22 -17.78
C SER A 146 -8.66 4.80 -17.20
N LYS A 147 -9.14 4.72 -15.96
CA LYS A 147 -9.58 3.56 -15.16
C LYS A 147 -8.58 3.06 -14.11
N PHE A 148 -9.09 3.10 -12.89
CA PHE A 148 -8.48 2.70 -11.66
C PHE A 148 -8.67 1.19 -11.46
N GLN A 149 -7.57 0.45 -11.45
CA GLN A 149 -7.56 -0.96 -11.05
C GLN A 149 -6.75 -1.20 -9.77
N MET A 150 -6.21 -0.15 -9.15
CA MET A 150 -5.08 -0.28 -8.22
C MET A 150 -5.39 0.22 -6.81
N VAL A 151 -6.56 0.83 -6.62
CA VAL A 151 -7.18 1.02 -5.31
C VAL A 151 -8.41 0.12 -5.25
N GLY A 152 -8.37 -0.86 -4.37
CA GLY A 152 -9.47 -1.81 -4.16
C GLY A 152 -10.13 -1.58 -2.82
N VAL A 153 -11.45 -1.67 -2.74
CA VAL A 153 -12.14 -1.69 -1.46
C VAL A 153 -12.93 -2.98 -1.36
N TYR A 154 -12.75 -3.69 -0.26
CA TYR A 154 -13.42 -4.96 0.00
C TYR A 154 -13.99 -4.94 1.40
N ARG A 155 -15.12 -5.62 1.60
CA ARG A 155 -15.70 -5.85 2.92
C ARG A 155 -15.81 -7.33 3.20
N SER A 156 -15.68 -7.72 4.46
CA SER A 156 -16.11 -9.04 4.90
C SER A 156 -17.63 -9.21 4.70
N LEU A 157 -18.11 -10.44 4.57
CA LEU A 157 -19.54 -10.72 4.39
C LEU A 157 -20.41 -10.24 5.57
N ASP A 158 -19.86 -10.22 6.78
CA ASP A 158 -20.51 -9.66 7.97
C ASP A 158 -20.45 -8.13 8.03
N ARG A 159 -19.69 -7.49 7.13
CA ARG A 159 -19.47 -6.04 7.02
C ARG A 159 -18.77 -5.39 8.21
N GLU A 160 -18.22 -6.18 9.11
CA GLU A 160 -17.45 -5.68 10.26
C GLU A 160 -16.06 -5.22 9.87
N ARG A 161 -15.48 -5.81 8.80
CA ARG A 161 -14.14 -5.49 8.30
C ARG A 161 -14.16 -4.85 6.93
N LEU A 162 -13.35 -3.82 6.77
CA LEU A 162 -13.03 -3.16 5.51
C LEU A 162 -11.55 -3.36 5.20
N TYR A 163 -11.26 -3.71 3.95
CA TYR A 163 -9.92 -3.83 3.41
C TYR A 163 -9.76 -2.80 2.30
N LEU A 164 -8.82 -1.88 2.47
CA LEU A 164 -8.43 -0.91 1.45
C LEU A 164 -7.10 -1.35 0.86
N LYS A 165 -7.13 -1.82 -0.39
CA LYS A 165 -5.95 -2.17 -1.17
C LYS A 165 -5.44 -0.94 -1.91
N LEU A 166 -4.12 -0.75 -1.92
CA LEU A 166 -3.41 0.25 -2.70
C LEU A 166 -2.14 -0.39 -3.27
N ASN A 167 -1.83 -0.12 -4.54
CA ASN A 167 -0.62 -0.59 -5.19
C ASN A 167 0.30 0.58 -5.58
N SER A 168 1.57 0.31 -5.85
CA SER A 168 2.51 1.23 -6.49
C SER A 168 2.93 0.77 -7.90
N ILE A 169 3.22 1.71 -8.81
CA ILE A 169 3.83 1.39 -10.12
C ILE A 169 5.31 1.10 -9.94
N SER A 170 6.05 2.11 -9.50
CA SER A 170 7.52 2.14 -9.51
C SER A 170 8.12 1.38 -8.36
N SER A 171 7.42 1.30 -7.23
CA SER A 171 7.87 0.61 -6.04
C SER A 171 7.33 -0.83 -5.97
N GLY A 172 6.46 -1.25 -6.89
CA GLY A 172 6.01 -2.64 -6.99
C GLY A 172 5.32 -3.20 -5.74
N TYR A 173 5.05 -2.40 -4.70
CA TYR A 173 4.39 -2.89 -3.50
C TYR A 173 2.87 -2.95 -3.68
N GLU A 174 2.27 -3.83 -2.90
CA GLU A 174 0.85 -3.89 -2.61
C GLU A 174 0.67 -3.72 -1.11
N VAL A 175 -0.22 -2.82 -0.70
CA VAL A 175 -0.56 -2.60 0.70
C VAL A 175 -2.07 -2.76 0.89
N ILE A 176 -2.46 -3.41 1.98
CA ILE A 176 -3.85 -3.60 2.38
C ILE A 176 -4.02 -3.02 3.78
N PHE A 177 -4.72 -1.90 3.89
CA PHE A 177 -5.13 -1.35 5.18
C PHE A 177 -6.35 -2.10 5.68
N ILE A 178 -6.36 -2.41 6.98
CA ILE A 178 -7.42 -3.19 7.61
C ILE A 178 -8.11 -2.32 8.66
N ILE A 179 -9.42 -2.22 8.53
CA ILE A 179 -10.29 -1.52 9.45
C ILE A 179 -11.31 -2.53 9.97
N ASP A 180 -11.45 -2.64 11.29
CA ASP A 180 -12.36 -3.57 11.96
C ASP A 180 -13.18 -2.78 12.99
N GLY A 181 -14.51 -2.89 12.93
CA GLY A 181 -15.41 -2.23 13.89
C GLY A 181 -15.18 -0.72 14.00
N PHE A 182 -15.02 -0.02 12.86
CA PHE A 182 -14.70 1.41 12.77
C PHE A 182 -13.33 1.84 13.34
N LYS A 183 -12.39 0.92 13.48
CA LYS A 183 -11.04 1.21 13.96
C LYS A 183 -9.99 0.68 12.98
N TYR A 184 -8.99 1.49 12.67
CA TYR A 184 -7.79 1.01 11.97
C TYR A 184 -7.03 0.03 12.89
N ILE A 185 -6.79 -1.19 12.40
CA ILE A 185 -6.09 -2.23 13.18
C ILE A 185 -4.67 -2.51 12.69
N GLY A 186 -4.35 -2.11 11.46
CA GLY A 186 -3.03 -2.32 10.87
C GLY A 186 -3.08 -2.40 9.35
N ARG A 187 -1.94 -2.70 8.73
CA ARG A 187 -1.83 -2.95 7.30
C ARG A 187 -1.03 -4.22 7.02
N VAL A 188 -1.21 -4.77 5.83
CA VAL A 188 -0.34 -5.79 5.26
C VAL A 188 0.42 -5.15 4.12
N LEU A 189 1.74 -5.14 4.19
CA LEU A 189 2.60 -4.63 3.12
C LEU A 189 3.34 -5.79 2.45
N TRP A 190 3.15 -5.93 1.15
CA TRP A 190 3.79 -6.92 0.31
C TRP A 190 4.66 -6.22 -0.74
N PRO A 191 6.00 -6.28 -0.67
CA PRO A 191 6.89 -5.82 -1.71
C PRO A 191 6.76 -6.78 -2.89
N GLY A 192 6.44 -6.26 -4.08
CA GLY A 192 6.51 -7.01 -5.32
C GLY A 192 7.98 -7.25 -5.66
N ILE A 193 8.49 -8.43 -5.28
CA ILE A 193 9.82 -8.93 -5.65
C ILE A 193 9.70 -9.68 -6.99
#